data_AF-A0A6B2DZQ9-F1
#
_entry.id   AF-A0A6B2DZQ9-F1
#
_cell.length_a   1.000
_cell.length_b   1.000
_cell.length_c   1.000
_cell.angle_alpha   90.00
_cell.angle_beta   90.00
_cell.angle_gamma   90.00
#
_symmetry.space_group_name_H-M   'P 1'
#
loop_
_entity.id
_entity.type
_entity.pdbx_description
1 polymer ?
#
loop_
_entity_poly.entity_id
_entity_poly.type
_entity_poly.pdbx_seq_one_letter_code
_entity_poly.pdbx_strand_id
1 'polypeptide(L)'
;MAATPQNTERSTVAGGAKRSRSMPSRVVPPIELPAGVDELATAAAAQLGWNGVVLPEITILGRKVCVVAKLRTDVHAERIAMGAGPVADRATVDTWTWPELAGTAPAPAAEIVGVLAVARHWRTAMASAVPFARYGEAAMVLPSPAVLTEDYVGNCLPRARAYGLAVVTADPNAVVDLDLEGRTERVLLAEDPVSRLVNELVYDHLLRTAEAPASH
;
A
#
# COMPACT_ATOMS: atom_id res chain seq x y z
N MET A 1 -32.55 56.15 34.67
CA MET A 1 -31.64 54.99 34.62
C MET A 1 -31.57 54.38 36.01
N ALA A 2 -31.45 53.05 36.09
CA ALA A 2 -31.40 52.18 37.27
C ALA A 2 -32.74 51.57 37.73
N ALA A 3 -32.87 50.27 37.49
CA ALA A 3 -33.56 49.31 38.36
C ALA A 3 -32.95 47.92 38.11
N THR A 4 -32.39 47.34 39.18
CA THR A 4 -31.86 45.97 39.28
C THR A 4 -33.01 44.97 39.59
N PRO A 5 -32.78 43.65 39.76
CA PRO A 5 -33.55 42.59 39.10
C PRO A 5 -34.65 41.98 40.00
N GLN A 6 -35.58 41.23 39.40
CA GLN A 6 -36.38 40.26 40.13
C GLN A 6 -36.20 38.87 39.52
N ASN A 7 -35.76 37.98 40.40
CA ASN A 7 -35.58 36.54 40.25
C ASN A 7 -36.87 35.87 40.75
N THR A 8 -37.49 34.94 40.01
CA THR A 8 -38.25 33.80 40.56
C THR A 8 -38.51 32.75 39.47
N GLU A 9 -37.67 31.71 39.50
CA GLU A 9 -37.94 30.27 39.42
C GLU A 9 -39.07 29.66 38.54
N ARG A 10 -38.58 28.70 37.73
CA ARG A 10 -39.08 27.32 37.49
C ARG A 10 -40.44 27.11 36.82
N SER A 11 -40.37 26.62 35.58
CA SER A 11 -41.05 25.37 35.24
C SER A 11 -40.28 24.64 34.13
N THR A 12 -39.73 23.48 34.48
CA THR A 12 -39.06 22.55 33.57
C THR A 12 -40.10 21.82 32.73
N VAL A 13 -40.15 22.10 31.44
CA VAL A 13 -40.85 21.25 30.47
C VAL A 13 -39.80 20.44 29.70
N ALA A 14 -39.73 19.16 30.05
CA ALA A 14 -38.94 18.16 29.35
C ALA A 14 -39.52 17.94 27.95
N GLY A 15 -38.92 18.58 26.94
CA GLY A 15 -39.12 18.25 25.54
C GLY A 15 -38.36 16.97 25.20
N GLY A 16 -39.10 15.86 25.12
CA GLY A 16 -38.56 14.54 24.79
C GLY A 16 -37.88 14.51 23.42
N ALA A 17 -36.55 14.58 23.43
CA ALA A 17 -35.74 14.18 22.29
C ALA A 17 -35.91 12.67 22.08
N LYS A 18 -36.63 12.30 21.01
CA LYS A 18 -36.64 10.92 20.50
C LYS A 18 -35.20 10.56 20.13
N ARG A 19 -34.51 9.87 21.05
CA ARG A 19 -33.29 9.12 20.73
C ARG A 19 -33.68 8.08 19.69
N SER A 20 -33.39 8.35 18.41
CA SER A 20 -33.36 7.30 17.42
C SER A 20 -32.29 6.32 17.88
N ARG A 21 -32.72 5.17 18.37
CA ARG A 21 -31.82 4.05 18.66
C ARG A 21 -31.26 3.64 17.30
N SER A 22 -29.99 3.96 17.07
CA SER A 22 -29.16 3.37 16.03
C SER A 22 -29.31 1.85 16.15
N MET A 23 -30.02 1.26 15.18
CA MET A 23 -30.09 -0.20 15.06
C MET A 23 -28.70 -0.68 14.63
N PRO A 24 -28.20 -1.79 15.18
CA PRO A 24 -26.93 -2.34 14.77
C PRO A 24 -26.97 -2.58 13.26
N SER A 25 -26.01 -1.97 12.57
CA SER A 25 -25.70 -2.21 11.16
C SER A 25 -25.79 -3.71 10.89
N ARG A 26 -26.59 -4.08 9.90
CA ARG A 26 -26.70 -5.45 9.39
C ARG A 26 -25.28 -6.04 9.34
N VAL A 27 -25.05 -7.12 10.09
CA VAL A 27 -23.77 -7.84 10.07
C VAL A 27 -23.66 -8.47 8.67
N VAL A 28 -23.13 -7.71 7.73
CA VAL A 28 -22.76 -8.20 6.40
C VAL A 28 -21.59 -9.16 6.63
N PRO A 29 -21.65 -10.39 6.09
CA PRO A 29 -20.52 -11.30 6.16
C PRO A 29 -19.24 -10.60 5.70
N PRO A 30 -18.10 -10.80 6.38
CA PRO A 30 -16.86 -10.19 5.96
C PRO A 30 -16.56 -10.60 4.51
N ILE A 31 -16.33 -9.63 3.65
CA ILE A 31 -15.98 -9.86 2.25
C ILE A 31 -14.75 -10.77 2.21
N GLU A 32 -14.81 -11.84 1.42
CA GLU A 32 -13.69 -12.77 1.24
C GLU A 32 -12.89 -12.39 -0.03
N LEU A 33 -11.63 -12.81 -0.08
CA LEU A 33 -10.84 -12.73 -1.30
C LEU A 33 -11.21 -13.91 -2.19
N PRO A 34 -11.39 -13.72 -3.51
CA PRO A 34 -11.78 -14.79 -4.44
C PRO A 34 -10.65 -15.81 -4.69
N ALA A 35 -9.41 -15.46 -4.37
CA ALA A 35 -8.23 -16.32 -4.53
C ALA A 35 -7.14 -15.95 -3.50
N GLY A 36 -6.01 -16.67 -3.54
CA GLY A 36 -4.83 -16.38 -2.74
C GLY A 36 -4.23 -15.01 -3.04
N VAL A 37 -3.55 -14.41 -2.05
CA VAL A 37 -2.94 -13.08 -2.20
C VAL A 37 -1.92 -13.05 -3.35
N ASP A 38 -1.05 -14.07 -3.43
CA ASP A 38 -0.01 -14.14 -4.44
C ASP A 38 -0.58 -14.31 -5.86
N GLU A 39 -1.65 -15.08 -6.01
CA GLU A 39 -2.37 -15.27 -7.28
C GLU A 39 -3.00 -13.96 -7.75
N LEU A 40 -3.74 -13.28 -6.86
CA LEU A 40 -4.35 -11.98 -7.16
C LEU A 40 -3.32 -10.90 -7.46
N ALA A 41 -2.19 -10.90 -6.73
CA ALA A 41 -1.10 -9.97 -6.97
C ALA A 41 -0.44 -10.22 -8.34
N THR A 42 -0.22 -11.48 -8.71
CA THR A 42 0.34 -11.86 -10.00
C THR A 42 -0.57 -11.43 -11.15
N ALA A 43 -1.87 -11.73 -11.05
CA ALA A 43 -2.84 -11.32 -12.06
C ALA A 43 -2.94 -9.78 -12.17
N ALA A 44 -2.96 -9.08 -11.03
CA ALA A 44 -3.01 -7.61 -11.00
C ALA A 44 -1.76 -6.97 -11.60
N ALA A 45 -0.57 -7.50 -11.32
CA ALA A 45 0.68 -7.03 -11.92
C ALA A 45 0.64 -7.15 -13.46
N ALA A 46 0.15 -8.28 -13.97
CA ALA A 46 -0.03 -8.48 -15.40
C ALA A 46 -1.03 -7.49 -16.01
N GLN A 47 -2.19 -7.28 -15.35
CA GLN A 47 -3.20 -6.31 -15.78
C GLN A 47 -2.67 -4.87 -15.85
N LEU A 48 -1.77 -4.51 -14.93
CA LEU A 48 -1.12 -3.19 -14.87
C LEU A 48 0.09 -3.06 -15.81
N GLY A 49 0.47 -4.12 -16.52
CA GLY A 49 1.65 -4.15 -17.38
C GLY A 49 2.97 -4.03 -16.61
N TRP A 50 2.96 -4.37 -15.32
CA TRP A 50 4.15 -4.31 -14.46
C TRP A 50 5.05 -5.51 -14.71
N ASN A 51 6.09 -5.31 -15.50
CA ASN A 51 7.05 -6.35 -15.86
C ASN A 51 8.02 -6.61 -14.70
N GLY A 52 7.99 -7.78 -14.07
CA GLY A 52 8.92 -8.16 -13.01
C GLY A 52 8.47 -9.43 -12.30
N VAL A 53 9.21 -9.83 -11.26
CA VAL A 53 8.79 -10.92 -10.37
C VAL A 53 7.88 -10.33 -9.30
N VAL A 54 6.71 -10.94 -9.10
CA VAL A 54 5.85 -10.64 -7.96
C VAL A 54 6.36 -11.40 -6.74
N LEU A 55 6.88 -10.67 -5.76
CA LEU A 55 7.34 -11.25 -4.52
C LEU A 55 6.14 -11.67 -3.65
N PRO A 56 6.27 -12.75 -2.85
CA PRO A 56 5.25 -13.12 -1.86
C PRO A 56 4.89 -11.96 -0.93
N GLU A 57 3.72 -12.03 -0.28
CA GLU A 57 3.31 -10.99 0.68
C GLU A 57 4.35 -10.78 1.79
N ILE A 58 4.84 -9.55 1.91
CA ILE A 58 5.88 -9.16 2.86
C ILE A 58 5.46 -7.93 3.66
N THR A 59 6.06 -7.75 4.84
CA THR A 59 5.82 -6.56 5.66
C THR A 59 6.92 -5.54 5.46
N ILE A 60 6.61 -4.44 4.78
CA ILE A 60 7.52 -3.29 4.61
C ILE A 60 6.83 -2.05 5.19
N LEU A 61 7.56 -1.23 5.96
CA LEU A 61 7.02 -0.05 6.66
C LEU A 61 5.80 -0.37 7.55
N GLY A 62 5.74 -1.59 8.11
CA GLY A 62 4.61 -2.06 8.91
C GLY A 62 3.32 -2.30 8.11
N ARG A 63 3.43 -2.49 6.78
CA ARG A 63 2.32 -2.77 5.86
C ARG A 63 2.57 -4.06 5.10
N LYS A 64 1.53 -4.88 4.99
CA LYS A 64 1.50 -6.09 4.16
C LYS A 64 1.27 -5.70 2.72
N VAL A 65 2.22 -6.05 1.85
CA VAL A 65 2.20 -5.74 0.42
C VAL A 65 2.89 -6.83 -0.37
N CYS A 66 2.52 -6.98 -1.63
CA CYS A 66 3.31 -7.70 -2.63
C CYS A 66 4.08 -6.66 -3.44
N VAL A 67 5.33 -6.94 -3.78
CA VAL A 67 6.18 -6.02 -4.53
C VAL A 67 6.51 -6.65 -5.88
N VAL A 68 6.32 -5.90 -6.95
CA VAL A 68 6.80 -6.29 -8.28
C VAL A 68 8.16 -5.66 -8.48
N ALA A 69 9.17 -6.49 -8.68
CA ALA A 69 10.54 -6.03 -8.77
C ALA A 69 11.39 -6.82 -9.77
N LYS A 70 12.51 -6.24 -10.16
CA LYS A 70 13.56 -6.90 -10.96
C LYS A 70 14.88 -6.80 -10.23
N LEU A 71 15.71 -7.82 -10.43
CA LEU A 71 17.10 -7.76 -10.03
C LEU A 71 17.89 -6.99 -11.09
N ARG A 72 18.65 -5.97 -10.66
CA ARG A 72 19.65 -5.30 -11.49
C ARG A 72 20.90 -6.17 -11.52
N THR A 73 20.97 -7.07 -12.49
CA THR A 73 21.95 -8.18 -12.53
C THR A 73 23.40 -7.69 -12.59
N ASP A 74 23.65 -6.57 -13.25
CA ASP A 74 24.95 -5.89 -13.32
C ASP A 74 25.41 -5.40 -11.93
N VAL A 75 24.54 -4.67 -11.23
CA VAL A 75 24.80 -4.17 -9.87
C VAL A 75 24.91 -5.32 -8.88
N HIS A 76 24.07 -6.35 -9.02
CA HIS A 76 24.14 -7.55 -8.20
C HIS A 76 25.48 -8.26 -8.34
N ALA A 77 25.98 -8.45 -9.57
CA ALA A 77 27.26 -9.07 -9.82
C ALA A 77 28.43 -8.26 -9.22
N GLU A 78 28.40 -6.94 -9.37
CA GLU A 78 29.37 -6.03 -8.76
C GLU A 78 29.37 -6.15 -7.23
N ARG A 79 28.18 -6.16 -6.62
CA ARG A 79 28.00 -6.37 -5.19
C ARG A 79 28.55 -7.70 -4.71
N ILE A 80 28.30 -8.80 -5.42
CA ILE A 80 28.89 -10.11 -5.09
C ILE A 80 30.41 -10.03 -5.14
N ALA A 81 30.99 -9.43 -6.18
CA ALA A 81 32.44 -9.31 -6.33
C ALA A 81 33.08 -8.51 -5.18
N MET A 82 32.35 -7.53 -4.62
CA MET A 82 32.77 -6.74 -3.46
C MET A 82 32.34 -7.32 -2.11
N GLY A 83 31.65 -8.47 -2.08
CA GLY A 83 31.13 -9.08 -0.85
C GLY A 83 30.00 -8.27 -0.18
N ALA A 84 29.29 -7.43 -0.93
CA ALA A 84 28.24 -6.54 -0.45
C ALA A 84 26.83 -7.14 -0.65
N GLY A 85 26.37 -7.97 0.30
CA GLY A 85 25.01 -8.51 0.30
C GLY A 85 23.90 -7.46 0.54
N PRO A 86 22.63 -7.89 0.55
CA PRO A 86 21.52 -7.04 1.02
C PRO A 86 21.71 -6.59 2.47
N VAL A 87 21.34 -5.34 2.78
CA VAL A 87 21.46 -4.78 4.14
C VAL A 87 20.10 -4.34 4.69
N ALA A 88 19.56 -5.09 5.65
CA ALA A 88 18.28 -4.79 6.30
C ALA A 88 18.39 -3.87 7.53
N ASP A 89 19.61 -3.56 7.98
CA ASP A 89 19.82 -2.65 9.11
C ASP A 89 19.61 -1.19 8.70
N ARG A 90 18.60 -0.56 9.29
CA ARG A 90 18.25 0.83 9.00
C ARG A 90 19.36 1.80 9.37
N ALA A 91 20.05 1.58 10.49
CA ALA A 91 21.09 2.51 10.93
C ALA A 91 22.23 2.57 9.90
N THR A 92 22.64 1.42 9.38
CA THR A 92 23.63 1.31 8.31
C THR A 92 23.15 2.01 7.03
N VAL A 93 21.93 1.71 6.57
CA VAL A 93 21.38 2.31 5.36
C VAL A 93 21.24 3.83 5.48
N ASP A 94 20.84 4.34 6.65
CA ASP A 94 20.72 5.78 6.89
C ASP A 94 22.06 6.51 6.65
N THR A 95 23.20 5.88 6.99
CA THR A 95 24.53 6.48 6.75
C THR A 95 24.89 6.63 5.27
N TRP A 96 24.30 5.84 4.37
CA TRP A 96 24.60 5.91 2.93
C TRP A 96 24.08 7.16 2.25
N THR A 97 23.12 7.83 2.89
CA THR A 97 22.60 9.12 2.40
C THR A 97 23.42 10.31 2.88
N TRP A 98 24.41 10.08 3.74
CA TRP A 98 25.31 11.14 4.19
C TRP A 98 26.25 11.52 3.05
N PRO A 99 26.44 12.82 2.75
CA PRO A 99 27.27 13.26 1.63
C PRO A 99 28.68 12.66 1.62
N GLU A 100 29.25 12.42 2.80
CA GLU A 100 30.60 11.87 3.00
C GLU A 100 30.71 10.39 2.62
N LEU A 101 29.59 9.65 2.69
CA LEU A 101 29.53 8.20 2.46
C LEU A 101 28.72 7.81 1.22
N ALA A 102 28.01 8.75 0.61
CA ALA A 102 27.19 8.51 -0.59
C ALA A 102 28.01 7.92 -1.75
N GLY A 103 29.29 8.30 -1.87
CA GLY A 103 30.19 7.78 -2.91
C GLY A 103 30.73 6.36 -2.66
N THR A 104 30.58 5.82 -1.45
CA THR A 104 31.04 4.47 -1.08
C THR A 104 29.90 3.49 -0.80
N ALA A 105 28.67 3.98 -0.74
CA ALA A 105 27.49 3.16 -0.60
C ALA A 105 27.32 2.22 -1.81
N PRO A 106 26.99 0.93 -1.59
CA PRO A 106 26.67 0.03 -2.69
C PRO A 106 25.54 0.59 -3.56
N ALA A 107 25.59 0.45 -4.88
CA ALA A 107 24.49 0.87 -5.75
C ALA A 107 23.23 -0.01 -5.52
N PRO A 108 21.99 0.51 -5.63
CA PRO A 108 20.78 -0.26 -5.34
C PRO A 108 20.60 -1.40 -6.36
N ALA A 109 20.44 -2.63 -5.87
CA ALA A 109 20.44 -3.84 -6.71
C ALA A 109 19.03 -4.31 -7.11
N ALA A 110 17.98 -3.73 -6.56
CA ALA A 110 16.60 -3.98 -6.99
C ALA A 110 16.05 -2.80 -7.80
N GLU A 111 15.25 -3.10 -8.82
CA GLU A 111 14.34 -2.15 -9.48
C GLU A 111 12.92 -2.46 -9.01
N ILE A 112 12.32 -1.56 -8.24
CA ILE A 112 10.92 -1.71 -7.79
C ILE A 112 10.03 -1.13 -8.89
N VAL A 113 9.22 -2.00 -9.50
CA VAL A 113 8.32 -1.64 -10.60
C VAL A 113 6.99 -1.12 -10.04
N GLY A 114 6.49 -1.73 -8.97
CA GLY A 114 5.31 -1.27 -8.27
C GLY A 114 4.99 -2.07 -7.01
N VAL A 115 4.08 -1.55 -6.21
CA VAL A 115 3.63 -2.16 -4.94
C VAL A 115 2.13 -2.44 -4.99
N LEU A 116 1.73 -3.66 -4.64
CA LEU A 116 0.35 -4.12 -4.62
C LEU A 116 -0.11 -4.34 -3.17
N ALA A 117 -1.25 -3.76 -2.81
CA ALA A 117 -1.94 -4.04 -1.56
C ALA A 117 -3.23 -4.82 -1.85
N VAL A 118 -3.20 -6.14 -1.64
CA VAL A 118 -4.36 -7.01 -1.77
C VAL A 118 -5.15 -6.98 -0.45
N ALA A 119 -6.43 -6.58 -0.49
CA ALA A 119 -7.24 -6.59 0.72
C ALA A 119 -8.73 -6.75 0.44
N ARG A 120 -9.47 -7.23 1.45
CA ARG A 120 -10.92 -7.39 1.43
C ARG A 120 -11.68 -6.06 1.45
N HIS A 121 -10.99 -4.96 1.81
CA HIS A 121 -11.58 -3.64 1.93
C HIS A 121 -10.57 -2.57 1.51
N TRP A 122 -11.05 -1.60 0.70
CA TRP A 122 -10.27 -0.47 0.23
C TRP A 122 -9.55 0.35 1.33
N ARG A 123 -10.11 0.53 2.53
CA ARG A 123 -9.45 1.29 3.60
C ARG A 123 -8.14 0.64 4.03
N THR A 124 -8.16 -0.69 4.14
CA THR A 124 -6.98 -1.50 4.49
C THR A 124 -5.96 -1.51 3.36
N ALA A 125 -6.42 -1.71 2.11
CA ALA A 125 -5.54 -1.66 0.95
C ALA A 125 -4.88 -0.28 0.81
N MET A 126 -5.64 0.80 0.94
CA MET A 126 -5.15 2.18 0.83
C MET A 126 -4.16 2.51 1.93
N ALA A 127 -4.45 2.16 3.19
CA ALA A 127 -3.52 2.36 4.30
C ALA A 127 -2.18 1.62 4.10
N SER A 128 -2.20 0.53 3.32
CA SER A 128 -1.02 -0.26 2.98
C SER A 128 -0.28 0.26 1.75
N ALA A 129 -0.99 0.74 0.72
CA ALA A 129 -0.40 1.21 -0.53
C ALA A 129 0.12 2.66 -0.47
N VAL A 130 -0.58 3.57 0.22
CA VAL A 130 -0.25 5.02 0.25
C VAL A 130 1.21 5.31 0.65
N PRO A 131 1.81 4.64 1.65
CA PRO A 131 3.21 4.89 2.02
C PRO A 131 4.21 4.70 0.87
N PHE A 132 3.87 3.88 -0.13
CA PHE A 132 4.73 3.56 -1.27
C PHE A 132 4.46 4.44 -2.49
N ALA A 133 3.29 5.06 -2.59
CA ALA A 133 2.89 5.92 -3.70
C ALA A 133 3.77 7.17 -3.88
N ARG A 134 4.61 7.51 -2.89
CA ARG A 134 5.62 8.58 -2.98
C ARG A 134 6.95 8.15 -3.60
N TYR A 135 7.19 6.84 -3.69
CA TYR A 135 8.44 6.24 -4.15
C TYR A 135 8.30 5.57 -5.53
N GLY A 136 7.08 5.34 -5.99
CA GLY A 136 6.82 4.73 -7.29
C GLY A 136 5.35 4.36 -7.44
N GLU A 137 5.09 3.45 -8.37
CA GLU A 137 3.75 2.96 -8.67
C GLU A 137 3.20 2.11 -7.53
N ALA A 138 1.92 2.33 -7.19
CA ALA A 138 1.23 1.56 -6.16
C ALA A 138 -0.23 1.34 -6.54
N ALA A 139 -0.76 0.15 -6.22
CA ALA A 139 -2.12 -0.21 -6.53
C ALA A 139 -2.79 -0.98 -5.40
N MET A 140 -4.12 -0.89 -5.36
CA MET A 140 -4.97 -1.71 -4.51
C MET A 140 -5.58 -2.83 -5.36
N VAL A 141 -5.63 -4.05 -4.81
CA VAL A 141 -6.35 -5.17 -5.41
C VAL A 141 -7.52 -5.52 -4.50
N LEU A 142 -8.74 -5.37 -5.02
CA LEU A 142 -9.98 -5.45 -4.24
C LEU A 142 -10.95 -6.46 -4.85
N PRO A 143 -11.66 -7.27 -4.05
CA PRO A 143 -12.71 -8.13 -4.57
C PRO A 143 -13.90 -7.28 -5.05
N SER A 144 -14.62 -7.69 -6.10
CA SER A 144 -15.72 -6.91 -6.69
C SER A 144 -16.78 -6.43 -5.68
N PRO A 145 -17.19 -7.21 -4.65
CA PRO A 145 -18.13 -6.72 -3.63
C PRO A 145 -17.65 -5.47 -2.88
N ALA A 146 -16.33 -5.25 -2.78
CA ALA A 146 -15.75 -4.08 -2.10
C ALA A 146 -15.84 -2.79 -2.93
N VAL A 147 -16.05 -2.89 -4.25
CA VAL A 147 -16.15 -1.73 -5.15
C VAL A 147 -17.58 -1.38 -5.56
N LEU A 148 -18.55 -2.29 -5.35
CA LEU A 148 -19.97 -2.08 -5.64
C LEU A 148 -20.71 -1.35 -4.50
N THR A 149 -20.09 -0.33 -3.90
CA THR A 149 -20.66 0.40 -2.75
C THR A 149 -20.63 1.91 -2.96
N GLU A 150 -21.59 2.63 -2.37
CA GLU A 150 -21.57 4.11 -2.37
C GLU A 150 -20.31 4.66 -1.69
N ASP A 151 -19.82 3.95 -0.66
CA ASP A 151 -18.58 4.30 0.02
C ASP A 151 -17.36 4.16 -0.91
N TYR A 152 -17.33 3.18 -1.80
CA TYR A 152 -16.28 3.09 -2.81
C TYR A 152 -16.26 4.33 -3.72
N VAL A 153 -17.41 4.69 -4.27
CA VAL A 153 -17.53 5.83 -5.21
C VAL A 153 -17.28 7.16 -4.51
N GLY A 154 -17.89 7.37 -3.34
CA GLY A 154 -17.84 8.64 -2.61
C GLY A 154 -16.56 8.85 -1.81
N ASN A 155 -15.89 7.78 -1.38
CA ASN A 155 -14.74 7.86 -0.47
C ASN A 155 -13.45 7.24 -1.03
N CYS A 156 -13.53 6.06 -1.66
CA CYS A 156 -12.33 5.38 -2.16
C CYS A 156 -11.77 6.06 -3.40
N LEU A 157 -12.55 6.16 -4.47
CA LEU A 157 -12.07 6.67 -5.77
C LEU A 157 -11.45 8.08 -5.69
N PRO A 158 -12.05 9.07 -5.00
CA PRO A 158 -11.43 10.40 -4.89
C PRO A 158 -10.07 10.37 -4.18
N ARG A 159 -9.94 9.55 -3.13
CA ARG A 159 -8.68 9.38 -2.40
C ARG A 159 -7.65 8.60 -3.21
N ALA A 160 -8.06 7.53 -3.87
CA ALA A 160 -7.20 6.76 -4.75
C ALA A 160 -6.63 7.65 -5.85
N ARG A 161 -7.44 8.53 -6.47
CA ARG A 161 -6.97 9.53 -7.44
C ARG A 161 -6.02 10.57 -6.83
N ALA A 162 -6.34 11.09 -5.64
CA ALA A 162 -5.49 12.06 -4.95
C ALA A 162 -4.10 11.46 -4.65
N TYR A 163 -4.06 10.21 -4.18
CA TYR A 163 -2.84 9.45 -3.97
C TYR A 163 -2.32 8.77 -5.24
N GLY A 164 -3.02 8.88 -6.37
CA GLY A 164 -2.79 8.19 -7.67
C GLY A 164 -2.42 6.75 -7.59
N LEU A 165 -3.13 6.04 -6.72
CA LEU A 165 -3.13 4.59 -6.70
C LEU A 165 -3.97 4.07 -7.86
N ALA A 166 -3.50 3.02 -8.52
CA ALA A 166 -4.38 2.23 -9.37
C ALA A 166 -5.32 1.37 -8.51
N VAL A 167 -6.47 0.99 -9.07
CA VAL A 167 -7.39 0.03 -8.45
C VAL A 167 -7.67 -1.07 -9.44
N VAL A 168 -7.28 -2.28 -9.05
CA VAL A 168 -7.60 -3.52 -9.74
C VAL A 168 -8.68 -4.23 -8.94
N THR A 169 -9.69 -4.72 -9.63
CA THR A 169 -10.79 -5.48 -9.05
C THR A 169 -10.66 -6.95 -9.39
N ALA A 170 -11.14 -7.84 -8.54
CA ALA A 170 -11.14 -9.29 -8.77
C ALA A 170 -12.56 -9.84 -8.61
N ASP A 171 -13.06 -10.48 -9.66
CA ASP A 171 -14.37 -11.13 -9.66
C ASP A 171 -14.36 -12.44 -8.82
N PRO A 172 -15.52 -13.08 -8.58
CA PRO A 172 -15.59 -14.33 -7.84
C PRO A 172 -14.81 -15.51 -8.45
N ASN A 173 -14.42 -15.43 -9.73
CA ASN A 173 -13.60 -16.42 -10.43
C ASN A 173 -12.11 -16.02 -10.46
N ALA A 174 -11.71 -15.03 -9.65
CA ALA A 174 -10.37 -14.46 -9.60
C ALA A 174 -9.90 -13.81 -10.91
N VAL A 175 -10.81 -13.48 -11.82
CA VAL A 175 -10.50 -12.68 -13.01
C VAL A 175 -10.36 -11.23 -12.57
N VAL A 176 -9.21 -10.64 -12.87
CA VAL A 176 -8.91 -9.26 -12.52
C VAL A 176 -9.24 -8.29 -13.64
N ASP A 177 -9.69 -7.09 -13.28
CA ASP A 177 -9.93 -5.99 -14.21
C ASP A 177 -9.51 -4.64 -13.62
N LEU A 178 -9.14 -3.69 -14.47
CA LEU A 178 -8.68 -2.37 -14.08
C LEU A 178 -9.88 -1.42 -13.91
N ASP A 179 -10.15 -0.99 -12.68
CA ASP A 179 -11.23 -0.04 -12.39
C ASP A 179 -10.73 1.42 -12.36
N LEU A 180 -9.50 1.63 -11.88
CA LEU A 180 -8.86 2.95 -11.88
C LEU A 180 -7.40 2.83 -12.31
N GLU A 181 -7.03 3.56 -13.36
CA GLU A 181 -5.63 3.73 -13.74
C GLU A 181 -4.84 4.50 -12.66
N GLY A 182 -3.61 4.05 -12.42
CA GLY A 182 -2.63 4.79 -11.62
C GLY A 182 -2.22 6.09 -12.32
N ARG A 183 -1.65 7.04 -11.58
CA ARG A 183 -1.11 8.27 -12.18
C ARG A 183 0.40 8.17 -12.31
N THR A 184 0.87 8.00 -13.54
CA THR A 184 2.31 7.90 -13.89
C THR A 184 3.04 9.24 -13.91
N GLU A 185 2.34 10.36 -14.15
CA GLU A 185 2.96 11.70 -14.23
C GLU A 185 3.10 12.34 -12.84
N ARG A 186 4.20 12.05 -12.15
CA ARG A 186 4.49 12.56 -10.80
C ARG A 186 5.97 12.85 -10.60
N VAL A 187 6.24 13.87 -9.79
CA VAL A 187 7.58 14.08 -9.22
C VAL A 187 7.78 13.05 -8.12
N LEU A 188 8.62 12.06 -8.39
CA LEU A 188 9.07 11.12 -7.36
C LEU A 188 10.09 11.82 -6.45
N LEU A 189 10.08 11.45 -5.17
CA LEU A 189 11.11 11.92 -4.25
C LEU A 189 12.48 11.41 -4.69
N ALA A 190 13.51 12.23 -4.47
CA ALA A 190 14.89 11.75 -4.55
C ALA A 190 15.12 10.59 -3.56
N GLU A 191 16.15 9.80 -3.83
CA GLU A 191 16.55 8.70 -2.96
C GLU A 191 16.75 9.20 -1.52
N ASP A 192 15.96 8.66 -0.60
CA ASP A 192 16.02 8.89 0.85
C ASP A 192 16.35 7.58 1.58
N PRO A 193 16.72 7.62 2.87
CA PRO A 193 17.08 6.42 3.61
C PRO A 193 15.98 5.35 3.65
N VAL A 194 14.72 5.76 3.64
CA VAL A 194 13.58 4.83 3.67
C VAL A 194 13.43 4.15 2.32
N SER A 195 13.49 4.88 1.21
CA SER A 195 13.48 4.32 -0.14
C SER A 195 14.65 3.34 -0.34
N ARG A 196 15.80 3.67 0.24
CA ARG A 196 16.99 2.84 0.20
C ARG A 196 16.82 1.55 1.00
N LEU A 197 16.28 1.65 2.22
CA LEU A 197 15.99 0.49 3.06
C LEU A 197 14.97 -0.43 2.38
N VAL A 198 13.93 0.14 1.78
CA VAL A 198 12.93 -0.61 1.00
C VAL A 198 13.60 -1.36 -0.15
N ASN A 199 14.54 -0.72 -0.86
CA ASN A 199 15.31 -1.37 -1.93
C ASN A 199 16.09 -2.58 -1.44
N GLU A 200 16.82 -2.46 -0.31
CA GLU A 200 17.59 -3.56 0.26
C GLU A 200 16.71 -4.72 0.72
N LEU A 201 15.55 -4.44 1.33
CA LEU A 201 14.60 -5.47 1.74
C LEU A 201 14.02 -6.22 0.53
N VAL A 202 13.70 -5.51 -0.55
CA VAL A 202 13.23 -6.10 -1.81
C VAL A 202 14.35 -6.91 -2.48
N TYR A 203 15.58 -6.41 -2.46
CA TYR A 203 16.74 -7.12 -2.99
C TYR A 203 16.97 -8.46 -2.26
N ASP A 204 16.94 -8.46 -0.93
CA ASP A 204 17.01 -9.70 -0.12
C ASP A 204 15.92 -10.71 -0.52
N HIS A 205 14.68 -10.24 -0.74
CA HIS A 205 13.58 -11.11 -1.14
C HIS A 205 13.70 -11.64 -2.58
N LEU A 206 14.22 -10.84 -3.51
CA LEU A 206 14.51 -11.29 -4.87
C LEU A 206 15.52 -12.44 -4.86
N LEU A 207 16.57 -12.34 -4.05
CA LEU A 207 17.58 -13.42 -3.93
C LEU A 207 16.98 -14.70 -3.36
N ARG A 208 16.20 -14.61 -2.28
CA ARG A 208 15.53 -15.78 -1.68
C ARG A 208 14.54 -16.45 -2.63
N THR A 209 13.83 -15.65 -3.42
CA THR A 209 12.86 -16.15 -4.40
C THR A 209 13.57 -16.83 -5.58
N ALA A 210 14.73 -16.32 -6.00
CA ALA A 210 15.56 -16.95 -7.04
C ALA A 210 16.23 -18.24 -6.57
N GLU A 211 16.55 -18.36 -5.27
CA GLU A 211 17.15 -19.55 -4.66
C GLU A 211 16.12 -20.66 -4.35
N ALA A 212 14.84 -20.33 -4.21
CA ALA A 212 13.79 -21.31 -4.00
C ALA A 212 13.60 -22.16 -5.28
N PRO A 213 13.81 -23.49 -5.24
CA PRO A 213 13.56 -24.33 -6.40
C PRO A 213 12.06 -24.26 -6.75
N ALA A 214 11.76 -23.99 -8.02
CA ALA A 214 10.41 -24.04 -8.57
C ALA A 214 9.81 -25.43 -8.29
N SER A 215 9.01 -25.53 -7.24
CA SER A 215 8.28 -26.75 -6.93
C SER A 215 7.07 -26.76 -7.86
N HIS A 216 7.22 -27.49 -8.97
CA HIS A 216 6.16 -27.85 -9.90
C HIS A 216 5.15 -28.81 -9.27
#